data_AF-A0A1V9YEB7-F1
#
_entry.id   AF-A0A1V9YEB7-F1
#
_cell.length_a   1.000
_cell.length_b   1.000
_cell.length_c   1.000
_cell.angle_alpha   90.00
_cell.angle_beta   90.00
_cell.angle_gamma   90.00
#
_symmetry.space_group_name_H-M   'P 1'
#
loop_
_entity.id
_entity.type
_entity.pdbx_description
1 polymer ?
#
loop_
_entity_poly.entity_id
_entity_poly.type
_entity_poly.pdbx_seq_one_letter_code
_entity_poly.pdbx_strand_id
1 'polypeptide(L)'
;MPSSLPRHEPPVGASSTAEALTADGRMPNQATPPSEACSAPTTTPPRADPKNFADALQAARSRTTGSVQMYAPRPSAECLKALFELTAGDSWDEDAHLALVSRACPEGREKIVASVTVDTGNLLAHHAQTAFVKEFFGVNSADAEWRSLFPAIVQHRKNRYNSLVISVSSMDAKTTMLNKKFTLFGKSFVVATSARQQRDELVDSLFYLDITGVGAQFDHDRAFKALLRLKVGPLFTCVQSAVKNQPSYQGNAWRVYLRTTTAPEAALLHGRVFDQVHLDGRTYNVFCKGYVRLPVKRHGMRSDYCLDLNAALGPHAKPSTPAHITDPKRRKVDLSE
;
A
#
# COMPACT_ATOMS: atom_id res chain seq x y z
N MET A 1 -15.73 -58.18 1.29
CA MET A 1 -16.45 -58.25 -0.01
C MET A 1 -17.55 -57.18 -0.03
N PRO A 2 -17.94 -56.64 -1.20
CA PRO A 2 -18.22 -55.20 -1.29
C PRO A 2 -19.56 -54.80 -1.90
N SER A 3 -20.00 -53.57 -1.60
CA SER A 3 -20.69 -52.64 -2.52
C SER A 3 -20.88 -51.28 -1.83
N SER A 4 -21.05 -50.14 -2.50
CA SER A 4 -20.47 -49.60 -3.75
C SER A 4 -21.02 -48.18 -3.90
N LEU A 5 -20.17 -47.17 -4.09
CA LEU A 5 -20.62 -45.79 -4.34
C LEU A 5 -21.05 -45.60 -5.79
N PRO A 6 -22.14 -44.85 -6.07
CA PRO A 6 -22.31 -44.15 -7.33
C PRO A 6 -21.57 -42.81 -7.26
N ARG A 7 -20.69 -42.53 -8.24
CA ARG A 7 -20.37 -41.15 -8.63
C ARG A 7 -21.51 -40.63 -9.49
N HIS A 8 -21.70 -39.31 -9.52
CA HIS A 8 -22.46 -38.66 -10.58
C HIS A 8 -21.54 -37.72 -11.37
N GLU A 9 -21.28 -38.07 -12.62
CA GLU A 9 -20.68 -37.19 -13.62
C GLU A 9 -21.81 -36.54 -14.45
N PRO A 10 -21.59 -35.36 -15.06
CA PRO A 10 -22.51 -34.75 -16.00
C PRO A 10 -22.36 -35.34 -17.43
N PRO A 11 -23.42 -35.31 -18.26
CA PRO A 11 -23.41 -35.93 -19.59
C PRO A 11 -22.73 -35.09 -20.69
N VAL A 12 -22.44 -35.73 -21.82
CA VAL A 12 -21.75 -35.19 -23.01
C VAL A 12 -22.60 -35.38 -24.29
N GLY A 13 -22.54 -34.43 -25.22
CA GLY A 13 -23.09 -34.51 -26.59
C GLY A 13 -23.67 -33.17 -27.05
N ALA A 14 -23.50 -32.67 -28.28
CA ALA A 14 -22.84 -33.16 -29.51
C ALA A 14 -21.85 -32.07 -30.03
N SER A 15 -20.79 -32.30 -30.83
CA SER A 15 -20.67 -32.92 -32.18
C SER A 15 -21.46 -32.15 -33.26
N SER A 16 -20.97 -31.81 -34.46
CA SER A 16 -19.68 -31.97 -35.20
C SER A 16 -19.53 -30.76 -36.18
N THR A 17 -18.54 -30.50 -37.05
CA THR A 17 -17.38 -31.20 -37.68
C THR A 17 -16.09 -30.35 -37.55
N ALA A 18 -14.84 -30.73 -37.91
CA ALA A 18 -14.20 -31.84 -38.65
C ALA A 18 -13.86 -31.61 -40.15
N GLU A 19 -12.61 -31.22 -40.45
CA GLU A 19 -11.79 -31.63 -41.62
C GLU A 19 -10.29 -31.33 -41.40
N ALA A 20 -9.38 -31.90 -42.21
CA ALA A 20 -8.12 -32.46 -41.67
C ALA A 20 -6.89 -32.57 -42.62
N LEU A 21 -5.69 -32.61 -42.02
CA LEU A 21 -4.34 -32.95 -42.59
C LEU A 21 -3.84 -31.99 -43.69
N THR A 22 -2.55 -31.88 -44.08
CA THR A 22 -1.26 -32.58 -43.82
C THR A 22 -0.17 -31.57 -43.33
N ALA A 23 0.82 -31.90 -42.50
CA ALA A 23 2.00 -32.77 -42.63
C ALA A 23 3.20 -32.17 -43.44
N ASP A 24 4.25 -31.80 -42.68
CA ASP A 24 5.71 -31.70 -42.94
C ASP A 24 6.36 -31.53 -44.34
N GLY A 25 7.54 -30.87 -44.36
CA GLY A 25 8.64 -31.28 -45.27
C GLY A 25 9.23 -30.30 -46.32
N ARG A 26 10.20 -29.47 -45.89
CA ARG A 26 11.52 -29.16 -46.54
C ARG A 26 11.61 -28.58 -47.99
N MET A 27 12.53 -27.60 -48.17
CA MET A 27 12.82 -26.89 -49.46
C MET A 27 13.53 -27.73 -50.54
N PRO A 28 13.53 -27.25 -51.81
CA PRO A 28 14.81 -26.84 -52.42
C PRO A 28 14.82 -25.60 -53.38
N ASN A 29 15.94 -24.85 -53.31
CA ASN A 29 16.69 -24.03 -54.30
C ASN A 29 16.08 -23.34 -55.57
N GLN A 30 16.46 -22.04 -55.67
CA GLN A 30 17.02 -21.29 -56.83
C GLN A 30 16.21 -20.98 -58.12
N ALA A 31 16.09 -19.67 -58.41
CA ALA A 31 16.38 -19.07 -59.74
C ALA A 31 16.63 -17.53 -59.63
N THR A 32 17.51 -17.01 -60.49
CA THR A 32 17.86 -15.58 -60.75
C THR A 32 18.59 -15.52 -62.10
N PRO A 33 18.86 -14.35 -62.75
CA PRO A 33 18.41 -12.96 -62.57
C PRO A 33 17.69 -12.49 -63.89
N PRO A 34 17.81 -11.27 -64.47
CA PRO A 34 18.22 -9.94 -63.98
C PRO A 34 17.26 -8.77 -64.36
N SER A 35 17.48 -7.61 -63.73
CA SER A 35 17.59 -6.31 -64.45
C SER A 35 18.28 -5.27 -63.55
N GLU A 36 18.96 -4.29 -64.14
CA GLU A 36 19.72 -3.25 -63.44
C GLU A 36 18.94 -1.93 -63.37
N ALA A 37 18.95 -1.27 -62.20
CA ALA A 37 18.74 0.18 -62.10
C ALA A 37 19.28 0.70 -60.75
N CYS A 38 20.22 1.65 -60.78
CA CYS A 38 20.60 2.40 -59.58
C CYS A 38 19.43 3.28 -59.11
N SER A 39 19.30 3.48 -57.79
CA SER A 39 18.42 4.50 -57.22
C SER A 39 19.06 5.11 -55.98
N ALA A 40 18.90 6.42 -55.82
CA ALA A 40 19.64 7.24 -54.88
C ALA A 40 19.19 7.04 -53.41
N PRO A 41 20.06 7.31 -52.42
CA PRO A 41 19.65 7.29 -51.02
C PRO A 41 18.67 8.43 -50.72
N THR A 42 17.46 8.08 -50.26
CA THR A 42 16.48 9.06 -49.77
C THR A 42 16.98 9.66 -48.45
N THR A 43 17.47 10.90 -48.50
CA THR A 43 18.04 11.61 -47.35
C THR A 43 17.00 11.89 -46.27
N THR A 44 16.98 11.07 -45.21
CA THR A 44 16.29 11.41 -43.97
C THR A 44 16.91 12.70 -43.40
N PRO A 45 16.14 13.77 -43.14
CA PRO A 45 16.69 15.00 -42.57
C PRO A 45 17.26 14.71 -41.16
N PRO A 46 18.43 15.27 -40.81
CA PRO A 46 19.06 14.98 -39.54
C PRO A 46 18.19 15.44 -38.37
N ARG A 47 17.97 14.55 -37.42
CA ARG A 47 17.35 14.85 -36.13
C ARG A 47 18.25 15.84 -35.39
N ALA A 48 17.89 17.12 -35.43
CA ALA A 48 18.61 18.16 -34.70
C ALA A 48 18.47 17.90 -33.19
N ASP A 49 19.56 17.47 -32.55
CA ASP A 49 19.59 17.34 -31.10
C ASP A 49 19.53 18.75 -30.46
N PRO A 50 18.68 18.94 -29.42
CA PRO A 50 18.45 20.25 -28.83
C PRO A 50 19.72 20.73 -28.11
N LYS A 51 20.20 21.93 -28.48
CA LYS A 51 21.50 22.44 -28.01
C LYS A 51 21.48 22.85 -26.54
N ASN A 52 20.29 23.01 -25.95
CA ASN A 52 20.11 23.26 -24.53
C ASN A 52 18.75 22.70 -24.02
N PHE A 53 18.55 22.75 -22.70
CA PHE A 53 17.34 22.23 -22.04
C PHE A 53 16.05 23.02 -22.37
N ALA A 54 16.15 24.32 -22.69
CA ALA A 54 15.01 25.12 -23.12
C ALA A 54 14.56 24.73 -24.54
N ASP A 55 15.50 24.51 -25.48
CA ASP A 55 15.21 23.97 -26.81
C ASP A 55 14.51 22.60 -26.69
N ALA A 56 15.00 21.73 -25.80
CA ALA A 56 14.41 20.43 -25.54
C ALA A 56 12.97 20.53 -25.00
N LEU A 57 12.72 21.43 -24.04
CA LEU A 57 11.38 21.73 -23.51
C LEU A 57 10.45 22.33 -24.57
N GLN A 58 10.96 23.22 -25.42
CA GLN A 58 10.17 23.87 -26.47
C GLN A 58 9.83 22.88 -27.58
N ALA A 59 10.79 22.07 -28.03
CA ALA A 59 10.55 20.97 -28.97
C ALA A 59 9.68 19.85 -28.37
N ALA A 60 9.61 19.69 -27.05
CA ALA A 60 8.65 18.79 -26.39
C ALA A 60 7.23 19.38 -26.42
N ARG A 61 7.06 20.66 -26.06
CA ARG A 61 5.77 21.37 -26.11
C ARG A 61 5.16 21.40 -27.51
N SER A 62 5.96 21.66 -28.55
CA SER A 62 5.52 21.65 -29.94
C SER A 62 5.10 20.27 -30.47
N ARG A 63 5.44 19.18 -29.78
CA ARG A 63 5.10 17.80 -30.17
C ARG A 63 3.79 17.28 -29.56
N THR A 64 3.11 18.06 -28.73
CA THR A 64 1.87 17.62 -28.06
C THR A 64 0.70 18.58 -28.29
N THR A 65 0.16 18.54 -29.50
CA THR A 65 -1.17 19.07 -29.84
C THR A 65 -2.26 18.38 -29.01
N GLY A 66 -2.53 18.93 -27.83
CA GLY A 66 -3.48 18.39 -26.85
C GLY A 66 -2.93 18.13 -25.45
N SER A 67 -1.63 18.35 -25.18
CA SER A 67 -1.10 18.25 -23.81
C SER A 67 -1.77 19.26 -22.88
N VAL A 68 -2.07 18.83 -21.65
CA VAL A 68 -2.40 19.74 -20.55
C VAL A 68 -1.19 20.62 -20.27
N GLN A 69 -1.28 21.91 -20.59
CA GLN A 69 -0.24 22.89 -20.26
C GLN A 69 -0.18 23.06 -18.75
N MET A 70 0.86 22.50 -18.12
CA MET A 70 1.13 22.76 -16.70
C MET A 70 1.48 24.23 -16.52
N TYR A 71 0.65 24.94 -15.76
CA TYR A 71 0.97 26.28 -15.30
C TYR A 71 1.96 26.19 -14.14
N ALA A 72 3.07 26.90 -14.26
CA ALA A 72 4.00 27.17 -13.16
C ALA A 72 3.85 28.66 -12.83
N PRO A 73 3.24 29.04 -11.69
CA PRO A 73 3.06 30.45 -11.34
C PRO A 73 4.42 31.13 -11.22
N ARG A 74 4.59 32.27 -11.90
CA ARG A 74 5.87 32.99 -11.98
C ARG A 74 5.89 34.14 -10.96
N PRO A 75 6.95 34.30 -10.15
CA PRO A 75 7.13 35.46 -9.28
C PRO A 75 7.01 36.78 -10.02
N SER A 76 6.60 37.85 -9.31
CA SER A 76 6.63 39.20 -9.88
C SER A 76 8.05 39.63 -10.20
N ALA A 77 8.22 40.54 -11.17
CA ALA A 77 9.53 41.06 -11.55
C ALA A 77 10.25 41.75 -10.37
N GLU A 78 9.50 42.34 -9.45
CA GLU A 78 10.00 42.95 -8.21
C GLU A 78 10.53 41.90 -7.23
N CYS A 79 9.81 40.79 -7.05
CA CYS A 79 10.28 39.68 -6.21
C CYS A 79 11.55 39.02 -6.81
N LEU A 80 11.65 38.91 -8.13
CA LEU A 80 12.86 38.41 -8.78
C LEU A 80 14.06 39.35 -8.58
N LYS A 81 13.88 40.68 -8.74
CA LYS A 81 14.93 41.66 -8.46
C LYS A 81 15.43 41.57 -7.02
N ALA A 82 14.51 41.61 -6.05
CA ALA A 82 14.86 41.53 -4.64
C ALA A 82 15.56 40.20 -4.29
N LEU A 83 15.19 39.08 -4.93
CA LEU A 83 15.91 37.81 -4.76
C LEU A 83 17.33 37.90 -5.30
N PHE A 84 17.53 38.40 -6.52
CA PHE A 84 18.88 38.58 -7.08
C PHE A 84 19.75 39.50 -6.21
N GLU A 85 19.19 40.62 -5.75
CA GLU A 85 19.85 41.58 -4.85
C GLU A 85 20.26 40.95 -3.51
N LEU A 86 19.38 40.16 -2.89
CA LEU A 86 19.68 39.45 -1.64
C LEU A 86 20.74 38.35 -1.80
N THR A 87 20.76 37.65 -2.94
CA THR A 87 21.74 36.59 -3.24
C THR A 87 23.04 37.10 -3.88
N ALA A 88 23.25 38.42 -3.97
CA ALA A 88 24.39 39.00 -4.69
C ALA A 88 25.73 38.97 -3.94
N GLY A 89 25.76 38.55 -2.67
CA GLY A 89 26.96 38.44 -1.85
C GLY A 89 27.13 37.06 -1.22
N ASP A 90 28.36 36.73 -0.81
CA ASP A 90 28.73 35.41 -0.26
C ASP A 90 28.16 35.11 1.14
N SER A 91 27.45 36.07 1.75
CA SER A 91 26.74 35.90 3.02
C SER A 91 25.36 36.53 2.91
N TRP A 92 24.33 35.69 3.03
CA TRP A 92 22.92 36.08 3.04
C TRP A 92 22.19 35.34 4.16
N ASP A 93 21.21 36.02 4.75
CA ASP A 93 20.38 35.47 5.82
C ASP A 93 19.39 34.43 5.24
N GLU A 94 19.46 33.20 5.75
CA GLU A 94 18.60 32.09 5.34
C GLU A 94 17.11 32.37 5.61
N ASP A 95 16.78 33.03 6.73
CA ASP A 95 15.39 33.35 7.09
C ASP A 95 14.84 34.49 6.22
N ALA A 96 15.62 35.55 5.99
CA ALA A 96 15.25 36.60 5.03
C ALA A 96 15.07 36.05 3.61
N HIS A 97 15.96 35.16 3.16
CA HIS A 97 15.84 34.53 1.84
C HIS A 97 14.63 33.61 1.76
N LEU A 98 14.37 32.78 2.77
CA LEU A 98 13.20 31.90 2.82
C LEU A 98 11.88 32.69 2.87
N ALA A 99 11.84 33.79 3.63
CA ALA A 99 10.70 34.72 3.65
C ALA A 99 10.49 35.38 2.27
N LEU A 100 11.56 35.79 1.60
CA LEU A 100 11.50 36.43 0.29
C LEU A 100 11.09 35.44 -0.82
N VAL A 101 11.60 34.21 -0.81
CA VAL A 101 11.16 33.10 -1.69
C VAL A 101 9.69 32.75 -1.43
N SER A 102 9.25 32.79 -0.18
CA SER A 102 7.85 32.56 0.18
C SER A 102 6.93 33.67 -0.34
N ARG A 103 7.35 34.94 -0.25
CA ARG A 103 6.64 36.09 -0.86
C ARG A 103 6.68 36.07 -2.39
N ALA A 104 7.74 35.51 -2.98
CA ALA A 104 7.88 35.36 -4.41
C ALA A 104 6.97 34.26 -5.01
N CYS A 105 6.48 33.30 -4.22
CA CYS A 105 5.51 32.30 -4.66
C CYS A 105 4.13 32.96 -4.88
N PRO A 106 3.60 33.08 -6.12
CA PRO A 106 2.40 33.91 -6.38
C PRO A 106 1.09 33.37 -5.80
N GLU A 107 1.07 32.09 -5.45
CA GLU A 107 -0.08 31.38 -4.91
C GLU A 107 0.35 30.74 -3.59
N GLY A 108 -0.41 30.99 -2.52
CA GLY A 108 -0.12 30.43 -1.20
C GLY A 108 -0.14 28.92 -1.25
N ARG A 109 0.91 28.27 -0.72
CA ARG A 109 0.98 26.79 -0.66
C ARG A 109 -0.04 26.27 0.35
N GLU A 110 -1.28 26.04 -0.12
CA GLU A 110 -2.34 25.49 0.72
C GLU A 110 -1.87 24.20 1.42
N LYS A 111 -1.95 24.20 2.75
CA LYS A 111 -1.58 23.04 3.55
C LYS A 111 -2.66 21.98 3.42
N ILE A 112 -2.30 20.78 2.96
CA ILE A 112 -3.21 19.63 3.04
C ILE A 112 -3.53 19.35 4.52
N VAL A 113 -4.79 19.52 4.90
CA VAL A 113 -5.30 19.23 6.24
C VAL A 113 -5.98 17.86 6.27
N ALA A 114 -6.68 17.49 5.19
CA ALA A 114 -7.41 16.24 5.13
C ALA A 114 -7.41 15.62 3.73
N SER A 115 -7.93 14.39 3.63
CA SER A 115 -8.21 13.74 2.35
C SER A 115 -9.43 12.83 2.41
N VAL A 116 -10.05 12.63 1.24
CA VAL A 116 -11.10 11.63 0.97
C VAL A 116 -10.64 10.71 -0.15
N THR A 117 -10.94 9.41 -0.02
CA THR A 117 -10.61 8.40 -1.05
C THR A 117 -11.89 7.90 -1.70
N VAL A 118 -12.05 8.19 -2.99
CA VAL A 118 -13.20 7.77 -3.81
C VAL A 118 -12.82 6.55 -4.63
N ASP A 119 -13.61 5.48 -4.54
CA ASP A 119 -13.36 4.29 -5.34
C ASP A 119 -13.86 4.49 -6.78
N THR A 120 -12.90 4.63 -7.69
CA THR A 120 -13.11 4.74 -9.14
C THR A 120 -12.92 3.41 -9.87
N GLY A 121 -12.70 2.31 -9.13
CA GLY A 121 -12.32 1.02 -9.68
C GLY A 121 -11.11 1.13 -10.62
N ASN A 122 -11.19 0.46 -11.76
CA ASN A 122 -10.14 0.51 -12.78
C ASN A 122 -10.17 1.77 -13.67
N LEU A 123 -11.08 2.74 -13.48
CA LEU A 123 -11.20 3.90 -14.38
C LEU A 123 -9.89 4.67 -14.51
N LEU A 124 -9.24 5.01 -13.38
CA LEU A 124 -7.98 5.76 -13.41
C LEU A 124 -6.76 4.90 -13.78
N ALA A 125 -6.91 3.59 -14.05
CA ALA A 125 -5.79 2.76 -14.48
C ALA A 125 -5.17 3.29 -15.79
N HIS A 126 -6.02 3.71 -16.73
CA HIS A 126 -5.65 4.08 -18.10
C HIS A 126 -5.46 5.60 -18.31
N HIS A 127 -5.72 6.43 -17.30
CA HIS A 127 -5.70 7.89 -17.43
C HIS A 127 -4.57 8.53 -16.61
N ALA A 128 -3.84 9.47 -17.22
CA ALA A 128 -2.83 10.27 -16.55
C ALA A 128 -3.46 11.25 -15.55
N GLN A 129 -2.71 11.66 -14.52
CA GLN A 129 -3.18 12.56 -13.47
C GLN A 129 -3.69 13.90 -14.01
N THR A 130 -2.95 14.50 -14.95
CA THR A 130 -3.35 15.74 -15.62
C THR A 130 -4.66 15.61 -16.41
N ALA A 131 -4.92 14.44 -17.00
CA ALA A 131 -6.15 14.19 -17.76
C ALA A 131 -7.38 14.13 -16.84
N PHE A 132 -7.33 13.36 -15.75
CA PHE A 132 -8.47 13.29 -14.83
C PHE A 132 -8.64 14.55 -13.97
N VAL A 133 -7.56 15.29 -13.69
CA VAL A 133 -7.65 16.64 -13.09
C VAL A 133 -8.44 17.59 -14.00
N LYS A 134 -8.07 17.67 -15.29
CA LYS A 134 -8.76 18.53 -16.26
C LYS A 134 -10.23 18.13 -16.44
N GLU A 135 -10.50 16.84 -16.56
CA GLU A 135 -11.87 16.30 -16.66
C GLU A 135 -12.71 16.69 -15.43
N PHE A 136 -12.18 16.48 -14.22
CA PHE A 136 -12.89 16.77 -12.98
C PHE A 136 -13.29 18.24 -12.88
N PHE A 137 -12.34 19.16 -13.04
CA PHE A 137 -12.63 20.59 -12.95
C PHE A 137 -13.48 21.09 -14.13
N GLY A 138 -13.29 20.53 -15.33
CA GLY A 138 -14.09 20.88 -16.50
C GLY A 138 -15.57 20.49 -16.34
N VAL A 139 -15.85 19.20 -16.16
CA VAL A 139 -17.21 18.66 -16.15
C VAL A 139 -18.02 19.16 -14.95
N ASN A 140 -17.39 19.31 -13.78
CA ASN A 140 -18.10 19.71 -12.55
C ASN A 140 -18.09 21.23 -12.31
N SER A 141 -17.56 22.05 -13.23
CA SER A 141 -17.53 23.53 -13.10
C SER A 141 -18.90 24.19 -13.12
N ALA A 142 -19.88 23.57 -13.77
CA ALA A 142 -21.26 24.05 -13.85
C ALA A 142 -22.09 23.74 -12.59
N ASP A 143 -21.62 22.82 -11.74
CA ASP A 143 -22.26 22.50 -10.46
C ASP A 143 -21.83 23.52 -9.40
N ALA A 144 -22.81 24.25 -8.84
CA ALA A 144 -22.55 25.32 -7.89
C ALA A 144 -21.99 24.83 -6.54
N GLU A 145 -22.30 23.60 -6.13
CA GLU A 145 -21.76 23.00 -4.91
C GLU A 145 -20.30 22.58 -5.10
N TRP A 146 -19.95 22.06 -6.28
CA TRP A 146 -18.57 21.74 -6.60
C TRP A 146 -17.73 22.98 -6.83
N ARG A 147 -18.26 23.98 -7.54
CA ARG A 147 -17.57 25.25 -7.81
C ARG A 147 -17.24 26.04 -6.54
N SER A 148 -18.01 25.90 -5.46
CA SER A 148 -17.69 26.50 -4.15
C SER A 148 -16.64 25.71 -3.36
N LEU A 149 -16.53 24.39 -3.59
CA LEU A 149 -15.50 23.53 -2.98
C LEU A 149 -14.14 23.61 -3.69
N PHE A 150 -14.11 23.92 -4.99
CA PHE A 150 -12.88 23.96 -5.80
C PHE A 150 -11.70 24.74 -5.19
N PRO A 151 -11.88 25.94 -4.57
CA PRO A 151 -10.76 26.65 -3.93
C PRO A 151 -10.08 25.88 -2.80
N ALA A 152 -10.80 25.01 -2.09
CA ALA A 152 -10.26 24.19 -1.00
C ALA A 152 -9.64 22.86 -1.47
N ILE A 153 -9.57 22.60 -2.79
CA ILE A 153 -8.99 21.38 -3.37
C ILE A 153 -7.51 21.60 -3.68
N VAL A 154 -6.66 21.17 -2.76
CA VAL A 154 -5.20 21.30 -2.87
C VAL A 154 -4.61 20.34 -3.90
N GLN A 155 -5.12 19.11 -3.99
CA GLN A 155 -4.56 18.10 -4.90
C GLN A 155 -5.53 16.96 -5.21
N HIS A 156 -5.62 16.57 -6.49
CA HIS A 156 -6.08 15.25 -6.90
C HIS A 156 -4.89 14.34 -7.21
N ARG A 157 -4.91 13.09 -6.72
CA ARG A 157 -3.91 12.06 -7.05
C ARG A 157 -4.54 10.68 -7.16
N LYS A 158 -3.88 9.78 -7.91
CA LYS A 158 -4.25 8.37 -7.97
C LYS A 158 -3.51 7.61 -6.86
N ASN A 159 -4.18 6.68 -6.18
CA ASN A 159 -3.52 5.79 -5.22
C ASN A 159 -3.02 4.49 -5.88
N ARG A 160 -2.32 3.63 -5.12
CA ARG A 160 -1.81 2.31 -5.56
C ARG A 160 -2.87 1.26 -5.92
N TYR A 161 -4.15 1.63 -5.90
CA TYR A 161 -5.32 0.80 -6.21
C TYR A 161 -6.20 1.43 -7.31
N ASN A 162 -5.68 2.44 -8.02
CA ASN A 162 -6.41 3.24 -9.02
C ASN A 162 -7.64 4.01 -8.51
N SER A 163 -7.83 4.14 -7.18
CA SER A 163 -8.83 5.04 -6.59
C SER A 163 -8.35 6.50 -6.65
N LEU A 164 -9.29 7.42 -6.76
CA LEU A 164 -9.03 8.86 -6.63
C LEU A 164 -8.82 9.22 -5.15
N VAL A 165 -7.82 10.04 -4.87
CA VAL A 165 -7.67 10.72 -3.58
C VAL A 165 -7.75 12.22 -3.82
N ILE A 166 -8.67 12.87 -3.11
CA ILE A 166 -8.84 14.32 -3.11
C ILE A 166 -8.31 14.84 -1.77
N SER A 167 -7.29 15.70 -1.84
CA SER A 167 -6.66 16.37 -0.70
C SER A 167 -7.22 17.79 -0.56
N VAL A 168 -7.59 18.18 0.66
CA VAL A 168 -8.24 19.48 0.94
C VAL A 168 -7.57 20.24 2.08
N SER A 169 -7.74 21.56 2.07
CA SER A 169 -7.15 22.50 3.04
C SER A 169 -7.97 22.73 4.31
N SER A 170 -9.19 22.18 4.41
CA SER A 170 -9.97 22.22 5.64
C SER A 170 -10.76 20.93 5.91
N MET A 171 -11.02 20.66 7.20
CA MET A 171 -11.91 19.57 7.63
C MET A 171 -13.38 19.85 7.27
N ASP A 172 -13.77 21.11 7.18
CA ASP A 172 -15.10 21.52 6.73
C ASP A 172 -15.31 21.17 5.25
N ALA A 173 -14.34 21.48 4.37
CA ALA A 173 -14.37 21.08 2.97
C ALA A 173 -14.44 19.55 2.82
N LYS A 174 -13.66 18.78 3.62
CA LYS A 174 -13.79 17.31 3.67
C LYS A 174 -15.21 16.88 4.04
N THR A 175 -15.84 17.54 5.00
CA THR A 175 -17.17 17.17 5.52
C THR A 175 -18.26 17.52 4.51
N THR A 176 -18.23 18.73 3.95
CA THR A 176 -19.14 19.22 2.90
C THR A 176 -19.01 18.43 1.59
N MET A 177 -17.84 17.88 1.28
CA MET A 177 -17.67 16.93 0.18
C MET A 177 -18.41 15.61 0.39
N LEU A 178 -18.62 15.13 1.62
CA LEU A 178 -19.15 13.79 1.85
C LEU A 178 -20.56 13.63 1.26
N ASN A 179 -20.79 12.48 0.63
CA ASN A 179 -22.01 12.11 -0.09
C ASN A 179 -22.33 12.95 -1.34
N LYS A 180 -21.55 13.99 -1.67
CA LYS A 180 -21.70 14.70 -2.96
C LYS A 180 -21.33 13.81 -4.13
N LYS A 181 -22.03 14.00 -5.25
CA LYS A 181 -21.78 13.30 -6.52
C LYS A 181 -20.97 14.20 -7.44
N PHE A 182 -19.94 13.66 -8.09
CA PHE A 182 -19.26 14.30 -9.22
C PHE A 182 -19.28 13.38 -10.44
N THR A 183 -19.01 13.93 -11.61
CA THR A 183 -18.86 13.17 -12.86
C THR A 183 -17.41 13.19 -13.34
N LEU A 184 -16.93 12.05 -13.85
CA LEU A 184 -15.59 11.89 -14.40
C LEU A 184 -15.62 10.85 -15.54
N PHE A 185 -15.21 11.24 -16.75
CA PHE A 185 -15.25 10.40 -17.96
C PHE A 185 -16.65 9.77 -18.18
N GLY A 186 -17.69 10.60 -18.07
CA GLY A 186 -19.09 10.20 -18.22
C GLY A 186 -19.67 9.33 -17.10
N LYS A 187 -18.91 9.00 -16.04
CA LYS A 187 -19.36 8.18 -14.91
C LYS A 187 -19.56 9.04 -13.67
N SER A 188 -20.67 8.84 -12.96
CA SER A 188 -20.94 9.51 -11.69
C SER A 188 -20.34 8.72 -10.51
N PHE A 189 -19.68 9.43 -9.60
CA PHE A 189 -19.07 8.91 -8.39
C PHE A 189 -19.56 9.68 -7.16
N VAL A 190 -19.84 8.96 -6.08
CA VAL A 190 -20.17 9.56 -4.77
C VAL A 190 -18.87 9.69 -3.96
N VAL A 191 -18.63 10.84 -3.35
CA VAL A 191 -17.57 10.99 -2.33
C VAL A 191 -18.03 10.37 -1.02
N ALA A 192 -17.96 9.04 -0.95
CA ALA A 192 -18.07 8.31 0.29
C ALA A 192 -16.70 8.20 0.96
N THR A 193 -16.66 8.15 2.30
CA THR A 193 -15.53 7.48 2.97
C THR A 193 -15.56 6.02 2.54
N SER A 194 -14.66 5.62 1.63
CA SER A 194 -14.66 4.25 1.09
C SER A 194 -14.71 3.21 2.23
N ALA A 195 -15.41 2.09 2.04
CA ALA A 195 -15.49 1.03 3.07
C ALA A 195 -14.09 0.54 3.50
N ARG A 196 -13.12 0.64 2.60
CA ARG A 196 -11.69 0.53 2.91
C ARG A 196 -11.23 1.56 3.93
N GLN A 197 -11.40 2.86 3.65
CA GLN A 197 -10.96 3.93 4.53
C GLN A 197 -11.66 3.86 5.90
N GLN A 198 -12.97 3.55 5.94
CA GLN A 198 -13.70 3.31 7.18
C GLN A 198 -13.06 2.16 7.99
N ARG A 199 -12.77 1.01 7.35
CA ARG A 199 -12.10 -0.12 8.01
C ARG A 199 -10.69 0.24 8.47
N ASP A 200 -9.90 0.87 7.60
CA ASP A 200 -8.49 1.21 7.89
C ASP A 200 -8.45 2.23 9.05
N GLU A 201 -9.32 3.26 9.08
CA GLU A 201 -9.52 4.21 10.20
C GLU A 201 -10.02 3.51 11.49
N LEU A 202 -10.96 2.56 11.40
CA LEU A 202 -11.42 1.77 12.55
C LEU A 202 -10.29 0.92 13.14
N VAL A 203 -9.54 0.19 12.32
CA VAL A 203 -8.43 -0.68 12.75
C VAL A 203 -7.29 0.15 13.35
N ASP A 204 -6.95 1.29 12.74
CA ASP A 204 -5.93 2.20 13.27
C ASP A 204 -6.35 2.86 14.60
N SER A 205 -7.65 2.88 14.93
CA SER A 205 -8.15 3.36 16.24
C SER A 205 -7.93 2.34 17.37
N LEU A 206 -8.03 1.03 17.09
CA LEU A 206 -7.96 -0.05 18.09
C LEU A 206 -6.58 -0.17 18.74
N PHE A 207 -6.54 -0.63 19.99
CA PHE A 207 -5.33 -1.09 20.66
C PHE A 207 -4.91 -2.46 20.09
N TYR A 208 -3.61 -2.71 20.03
CA TYR A 208 -3.09 -4.00 19.55
C TYR A 208 -1.92 -4.50 20.39
N LEU A 209 -1.72 -5.82 20.32
CA LEU A 209 -0.60 -6.56 20.88
C LEU A 209 0.10 -7.32 19.74
N ASP A 210 1.41 -7.13 19.59
CA ASP A 210 2.26 -7.89 18.68
C ASP A 210 3.04 -8.94 19.48
N ILE A 211 2.63 -10.20 19.38
CA ILE A 211 3.29 -11.34 19.99
C ILE A 211 4.34 -11.86 19.01
N THR A 212 5.61 -11.79 19.38
CA THR A 212 6.75 -11.99 18.47
C THR A 212 7.58 -13.22 18.81
N GLY A 213 8.21 -13.81 17.79
CA GLY A 213 8.85 -15.13 17.87
C GLY A 213 7.87 -16.30 17.65
N VAL A 214 6.68 -16.03 17.11
CA VAL A 214 5.73 -17.09 16.72
C VAL A 214 6.25 -17.90 15.53
N GLY A 215 5.82 -19.15 15.43
CA GLY A 215 6.22 -20.11 14.40
C GLY A 215 5.31 -21.33 14.45
N ALA A 216 5.69 -22.42 13.78
CA ALA A 216 4.85 -23.63 13.66
C ALA A 216 4.41 -24.25 15.00
N GLN A 217 5.15 -23.98 16.10
CA GLN A 217 4.81 -24.42 17.45
C GLN A 217 3.76 -23.56 18.18
N PHE A 218 3.32 -22.43 17.62
CA PHE A 218 2.46 -21.47 18.31
C PHE A 218 0.99 -21.71 17.96
N ASP A 219 0.22 -22.21 18.93
CA ASP A 219 -1.22 -22.39 18.81
C ASP A 219 -1.95 -21.03 18.96
N HIS A 220 -2.15 -20.37 17.82
CA HIS A 220 -2.84 -19.09 17.68
C HIS A 220 -4.27 -19.14 18.23
N ASP A 221 -4.96 -20.27 18.01
CA ASP A 221 -6.34 -20.50 18.38
C ASP A 221 -6.49 -20.60 19.91
N ARG A 222 -5.58 -21.34 20.53
CA ARG A 222 -5.48 -21.50 21.98
C ARG A 222 -5.02 -20.21 22.66
N ALA A 223 -4.07 -19.49 22.07
CA ALA A 223 -3.67 -18.16 22.54
C ALA A 223 -4.86 -17.18 22.54
N PHE A 224 -5.65 -17.17 21.47
CA PHE A 224 -6.86 -16.33 21.37
C PHE A 224 -7.92 -16.73 22.41
N LYS A 225 -8.15 -18.05 22.60
CA LYS A 225 -9.06 -18.58 23.63
C LYS A 225 -8.60 -18.22 25.06
N ALA A 226 -7.29 -18.18 25.32
CA ALA A 226 -6.75 -17.72 26.60
C ALA A 226 -7.02 -16.22 26.84
N LEU A 227 -6.71 -15.38 25.85
CA LEU A 227 -6.94 -13.92 25.93
C LEU A 227 -8.44 -13.58 26.08
N LEU A 228 -9.34 -14.34 25.46
CA LEU A 228 -10.79 -14.25 25.69
C LEU A 228 -11.16 -14.58 27.14
N ARG A 229 -10.70 -15.72 27.68
CA ARG A 229 -11.00 -16.15 29.06
C ARG A 229 -10.44 -15.21 30.13
N LEU A 230 -9.28 -14.61 29.87
CA LEU A 230 -8.67 -13.56 30.70
C LEU A 230 -9.38 -12.21 30.60
N LYS A 231 -10.43 -12.08 29.76
CA LYS A 231 -11.16 -10.82 29.51
C LYS A 231 -10.30 -9.70 28.90
N VAL A 232 -9.18 -10.03 28.26
CA VAL A 232 -8.34 -9.08 27.49
C VAL A 232 -9.09 -8.52 26.27
N GLY A 233 -10.21 -9.15 25.87
CA GLY A 233 -11.11 -8.64 24.84
C GLY A 233 -10.52 -8.58 23.43
N PRO A 234 -9.83 -9.64 22.95
CA PRO A 234 -9.36 -9.69 21.57
C PRO A 234 -10.55 -9.72 20.59
N LEU A 235 -10.46 -8.93 19.52
CA LEU A 235 -11.52 -8.72 18.54
C LEU A 235 -11.24 -9.51 17.25
N PHE A 236 -10.05 -9.36 16.68
CA PHE A 236 -9.57 -10.14 15.53
C PHE A 236 -8.04 -10.18 15.55
N THR A 237 -7.45 -11.04 14.71
CA THR A 237 -5.99 -11.19 14.63
C THR A 237 -5.50 -11.33 13.19
N CYS A 238 -4.20 -11.08 12.99
CA CYS A 238 -3.51 -11.43 11.76
C CYS A 238 -2.05 -11.75 12.04
N VAL A 239 -1.43 -12.59 11.20
CA VAL A 239 0.03 -12.72 11.19
C VAL A 239 0.60 -11.60 10.33
N GLN A 240 1.59 -10.86 10.84
CA GLN A 240 2.29 -9.85 10.06
C GLN A 240 3.07 -10.53 8.93
N SER A 241 3.09 -9.90 7.75
CA SER A 241 3.81 -10.45 6.59
C SER A 241 4.48 -9.33 5.79
N ALA A 242 5.77 -9.53 5.49
CA ALA A 242 6.52 -8.62 4.62
C ALA A 242 6.11 -8.75 3.14
N VAL A 243 5.56 -9.92 2.74
CA VAL A 243 5.17 -10.20 1.35
C VAL A 243 3.66 -10.10 1.22
N LYS A 244 3.23 -8.93 0.74
CA LYS A 244 1.82 -8.60 0.51
C LYS A 244 1.17 -9.56 -0.50
N ASN A 245 -0.06 -9.98 -0.22
CA ASN A 245 -0.86 -10.89 -1.05
C ASN A 245 -0.27 -12.31 -1.25
N GLN A 246 0.65 -12.77 -0.37
CA GLN A 246 1.05 -14.18 -0.29
C GLN A 246 0.54 -14.84 1.00
N PRO A 247 -0.60 -15.56 0.98
CA PRO A 247 -1.15 -16.21 2.18
C PRO A 247 -0.24 -17.29 2.77
N SER A 248 0.62 -17.88 1.94
CA SER A 248 1.65 -18.86 2.31
C SER A 248 2.83 -18.27 3.07
N TYR A 249 3.11 -16.97 2.93
CA TYR A 249 4.25 -16.33 3.59
C TYR A 249 3.83 -15.64 4.88
N GLN A 250 4.00 -16.35 5.99
CA GLN A 250 3.73 -15.87 7.35
C GLN A 250 5.02 -15.37 8.01
N GLY A 251 4.98 -14.17 8.60
CA GLY A 251 6.07 -13.65 9.43
C GLY A 251 6.03 -14.21 10.86
N ASN A 252 7.06 -13.88 11.64
CA ASN A 252 7.24 -14.35 13.03
C ASN A 252 6.54 -13.47 14.09
N ALA A 253 5.54 -12.68 13.70
CA ALA A 253 4.80 -11.78 14.58
C ALA A 253 3.29 -11.91 14.37
N TRP A 254 2.55 -12.24 15.43
CA TRP A 254 1.10 -12.33 15.44
C TRP A 254 0.51 -11.09 16.12
N ARG A 255 -0.27 -10.31 15.36
CA ARG A 255 -0.98 -9.14 15.87
C ARG A 255 -2.38 -9.51 16.31
N VAL A 256 -2.70 -9.21 17.57
CA VAL A 256 -4.04 -9.28 18.15
C VAL A 256 -4.56 -7.87 18.33
N TYR A 257 -5.67 -7.51 17.67
CA TYR A 257 -6.37 -6.26 17.93
C TYR A 257 -7.41 -6.47 19.04
N LEU A 258 -7.49 -5.52 19.98
CA LEU A 258 -8.43 -5.55 21.10
C LEU A 258 -9.64 -4.67 20.79
N ARG A 259 -10.76 -4.87 21.50
CA ARG A 259 -11.98 -4.07 21.34
C ARG A 259 -11.82 -2.61 21.79
N THR A 260 -10.85 -2.31 22.65
CA THR A 260 -10.58 -0.98 23.21
C THR A 260 -9.59 -0.19 22.37
N THR A 261 -9.59 1.15 22.47
CA THR A 261 -8.58 2.04 21.85
C THR A 261 -7.31 2.18 22.70
N THR A 262 -7.43 1.97 24.01
CA THR A 262 -6.37 1.91 25.02
C THR A 262 -6.16 0.49 25.54
N ALA A 263 -5.12 0.26 26.35
CA ALA A 263 -4.92 -1.02 27.03
C ALA A 263 -6.09 -1.29 28.02
N PRO A 264 -6.77 -2.44 27.94
CA PRO A 264 -7.79 -2.80 28.92
C PRO A 264 -7.14 -3.23 30.24
N GLU A 265 -7.84 -3.04 31.36
CA GLU A 265 -7.37 -3.39 32.71
C GLU A 265 -6.91 -4.85 32.83
N ALA A 266 -7.63 -5.77 32.18
CA ALA A 266 -7.28 -7.20 32.10
C ALA A 266 -5.95 -7.50 31.38
N ALA A 267 -5.35 -6.53 30.69
CA ALA A 267 -4.02 -6.63 30.10
C ALA A 267 -2.91 -5.98 30.96
N LEU A 268 -3.26 -5.41 32.12
CA LEU A 268 -2.32 -4.74 33.01
C LEU A 268 -1.86 -5.68 34.14
N LEU A 269 -0.55 -5.92 34.20
CA LEU A 269 0.12 -6.52 35.35
C LEU A 269 0.79 -5.38 36.13
N HIS A 270 0.42 -5.19 37.40
CA HIS A 270 0.91 -4.08 38.24
C HIS A 270 0.78 -2.70 37.57
N GLY A 271 -0.34 -2.45 36.87
CA GLY A 271 -0.62 -1.19 36.16
C GLY A 271 0.09 -1.02 34.80
N ARG A 272 0.88 -1.99 34.35
CA ARG A 272 1.63 -1.95 33.09
C ARG A 272 1.19 -3.09 32.15
N VAL A 273 1.09 -2.82 30.84
CA VAL A 273 0.80 -3.86 29.85
C VAL A 273 1.86 -4.97 29.91
N PHE A 274 1.43 -6.24 29.89
CA PHE A 274 2.35 -7.37 29.85
C PHE A 274 3.29 -7.30 28.64
N ASP A 275 4.59 -7.55 28.85
CA ASP A 275 5.62 -7.52 27.79
C ASP A 275 6.09 -8.92 27.38
N GLN A 276 5.51 -9.96 27.98
CA GLN A 276 5.66 -11.35 27.55
C GLN A 276 4.34 -12.13 27.74
N VAL A 277 4.15 -13.17 26.93
CA VAL A 277 3.16 -14.23 27.16
C VAL A 277 3.83 -15.59 27.25
N HIS A 278 3.34 -16.46 28.14
CA HIS A 278 3.79 -17.85 28.27
C HIS A 278 2.69 -18.81 27.82
N LEU A 279 3.02 -19.74 26.91
CA LEU A 279 2.11 -20.73 26.32
C LEU A 279 2.90 -22.00 25.97
N ASP A 280 2.41 -23.16 26.38
CA ASP A 280 3.01 -24.49 26.09
C ASP A 280 4.52 -24.57 26.35
N GLY A 281 4.94 -24.10 27.54
CA GLY A 281 6.33 -24.11 27.97
C GLY A 281 7.24 -23.11 27.27
N ARG A 282 6.71 -22.26 26.37
CA ARG A 282 7.48 -21.23 25.64
C ARG A 282 7.02 -19.83 26.00
N THR A 283 7.97 -18.90 26.04
CA THR A 283 7.72 -17.49 26.32
C THR A 283 7.98 -16.65 25.07
N TYR A 284 7.03 -15.78 24.73
CA TYR A 284 7.05 -14.91 23.55
C TYR A 284 7.03 -13.46 24.00
N ASN A 285 7.73 -12.57 23.30
CA ASN A 285 7.79 -11.14 23.66
C ASN A 285 6.60 -10.39 23.06
N VAL A 286 6.05 -9.44 23.83
CA VAL A 286 4.88 -8.65 23.46
C VAL A 286 5.26 -7.19 23.32
N PHE A 287 4.94 -6.62 22.16
CA PHE A 287 4.91 -5.19 21.92
C PHE A 287 3.46 -4.74 21.81
N CYS A 288 3.17 -3.46 22.03
CA CYS A 288 1.81 -2.94 22.02
C CYS A 288 1.72 -1.57 21.34
N LYS A 289 0.50 -1.12 21.08
CA LYS A 289 0.26 0.23 20.55
C LYS A 289 0.77 1.29 21.53
N GLY A 290 1.72 2.13 21.08
CA GLY A 290 2.37 3.12 21.93
C GLY A 290 3.43 2.53 22.89
N TYR A 291 3.97 1.35 22.60
CA TYR A 291 4.98 0.69 23.42
C TYR A 291 6.20 1.58 23.71
N VAL A 292 6.45 1.80 25.01
CA VAL A 292 7.69 2.39 25.53
C VAL A 292 8.52 1.29 26.17
N ARG A 293 9.79 1.17 25.75
CA ARG A 293 10.72 0.19 26.32
C ARG A 293 11.23 0.65 27.69
N LEU A 294 10.52 0.25 28.74
CA LEU A 294 10.96 0.44 30.12
C LEU A 294 12.04 -0.60 30.52
N PRO A 295 12.92 -0.30 31.50
CA PRO A 295 13.76 -1.32 32.12
C PRO A 295 12.88 -2.31 32.89
N VAL A 296 13.19 -3.61 32.76
CA VAL A 296 12.35 -4.69 33.31
C VAL A 296 13.21 -5.65 34.09
N LYS A 297 12.83 -5.94 35.33
CA LYS A 297 13.39 -7.06 36.10
C LYS A 297 13.01 -8.37 35.42
N ARG A 298 13.93 -9.34 35.47
CA ARG A 298 13.78 -10.64 34.81
C ARG A 298 14.34 -11.73 35.71
N HIS A 299 13.55 -12.79 35.87
CA HIS A 299 13.99 -14.03 36.48
C HIS A 299 14.34 -15.01 35.35
N GLY A 300 15.61 -15.00 34.97
CA GLY A 300 16.10 -15.69 33.77
C GLY A 300 15.51 -15.08 32.50
N MET A 301 14.83 -15.90 31.69
CA MET A 301 14.16 -15.47 30.45
C MET A 301 12.76 -14.91 30.67
N ARG A 302 12.18 -15.02 31.88
CA ARG A 302 10.82 -14.59 32.21
C ARG A 302 10.82 -13.20 32.85
N SER A 303 9.98 -12.31 32.33
CA SER A 303 9.66 -10.99 32.86
C SER A 303 8.69 -11.08 34.04
N ASP A 304 8.79 -10.15 34.99
CA ASP A 304 7.79 -9.93 36.05
C ASP A 304 6.40 -9.56 35.44
N TYR A 305 6.39 -9.10 34.20
CA TYR A 305 5.21 -8.74 33.41
C TYR A 305 4.90 -9.79 32.34
N CYS A 306 5.14 -11.07 32.65
CA CYS A 306 4.86 -12.22 31.78
C CYS A 306 3.51 -12.90 32.10
N LEU A 307 2.51 -12.66 31.26
CA LEU A 307 1.17 -13.23 31.38
C LEU A 307 1.17 -14.73 31.03
N ASP A 308 0.67 -15.57 31.94
CA ASP A 308 0.55 -17.02 31.68
C ASP A 308 -0.78 -17.36 31.01
N LEU A 309 -0.73 -17.75 29.73
CA LEU A 309 -1.91 -18.12 28.95
C LEU A 309 -2.40 -19.54 29.30
N ASN A 310 -1.55 -20.40 29.87
CA ASN A 310 -1.96 -21.76 30.26
C ASN A 310 -2.88 -21.73 31.48
N ALA A 311 -2.62 -20.82 32.43
CA ALA A 311 -3.46 -20.64 33.63
C ALA A 311 -4.92 -20.31 33.28
N ALA A 312 -5.15 -19.56 32.19
CA ALA A 312 -6.49 -19.23 31.69
C ALA A 312 -7.24 -20.42 31.06
N LEU A 313 -6.50 -21.45 30.62
CA LEU A 313 -7.04 -22.54 29.82
C LEU A 313 -7.43 -23.76 30.66
N GLY A 314 -6.86 -23.89 31.86
CA GLY A 314 -7.07 -25.01 32.77
C GLY A 314 -6.03 -26.13 32.59
N PRO A 315 -6.10 -27.20 33.39
CA PRO A 315 -5.20 -28.35 33.27
C PRO A 315 -5.40 -29.01 31.90
N HIS A 316 -4.36 -28.95 31.06
CA HIS A 316 -4.46 -29.37 29.68
C HIS A 316 -4.42 -30.90 29.51
N ALA A 317 -5.35 -31.42 28.71
CA ALA A 317 -5.07 -32.60 27.92
C ALA A 317 -3.82 -32.32 27.07
N LYS A 318 -2.85 -33.23 27.11
CA LYS A 318 -1.50 -33.02 26.55
C LYS A 318 -1.57 -32.65 25.05
N PRO A 319 -0.64 -31.83 24.53
CA PRO A 319 -0.47 -31.69 23.08
C PRO A 319 -0.27 -33.08 22.46
N SER A 320 -0.93 -33.33 21.32
CA SER A 320 -0.88 -34.59 20.61
C SER A 320 0.48 -34.80 19.94
N THR A 321 1.40 -35.47 20.63
CA THR A 321 2.71 -35.88 20.09
C THR A 321 2.53 -36.75 18.84
N PRO A 322 3.03 -36.35 17.65
CA PRO A 322 3.25 -37.28 16.55
C PRO A 322 4.38 -38.23 16.96
N ALA A 323 4.11 -39.52 17.05
CA ALA A 323 5.06 -40.51 17.58
C ALA A 323 5.98 -41.11 16.50
N HIS A 324 7.28 -41.23 16.81
CA HIS A 324 8.33 -41.90 16.03
C HIS A 324 8.64 -41.29 14.63
N ILE A 325 9.84 -41.39 14.03
CA ILE A 325 11.15 -42.02 14.33
C ILE A 325 12.27 -41.05 13.81
N THR A 326 13.57 -41.10 14.15
CA THR A 326 14.43 -42.03 14.93
C THR A 326 15.33 -41.26 15.93
N ASP A 327 16.11 -42.01 16.74
CA ASP A 327 17.42 -41.60 17.30
C ASP A 327 18.48 -42.49 16.62
N PRO A 328 19.65 -41.95 16.19
CA PRO A 328 20.87 -42.62 16.61
C PRO A 328 22.02 -41.67 16.99
N LYS A 329 22.36 -41.66 18.28
CA LYS A 329 23.72 -41.63 18.87
C LYS A 329 24.85 -41.22 17.89
N ARG A 330 25.32 -39.96 17.98
CA ARG A 330 26.70 -39.63 17.61
C ARG A 330 27.55 -39.43 18.87
N ARG A 331 28.63 -40.21 18.98
CA ARG A 331 29.64 -40.06 20.02
C ARG A 331 30.32 -38.70 19.90
N LYS A 332 30.66 -38.11 21.04
CA LYS A 332 31.69 -37.06 21.13
C LYS A 332 33.01 -37.67 20.67
N VAL A 333 33.68 -36.99 19.74
CA VAL A 333 35.10 -37.20 19.43
C VAL A 333 35.74 -35.85 19.65
N ASP A 334 36.56 -35.74 20.68
CA ASP A 334 37.45 -34.59 20.84
C ASP A 334 38.63 -34.79 19.88
N LEU A 335 38.96 -33.75 19.11
CA LEU A 335 40.29 -33.62 18.51
C LEU A 335 40.96 -32.39 19.13
N SER A 336 42.12 -32.65 19.70
CA SER A 336 43.12 -31.68 20.12
C SER A 336 44.45 -32.17 19.55
N GLU A 337 45.25 -31.24 19.05
CA GLU A 337 46.42 -31.46 18.17
C GLU A 337 46.04 -31.80 16.71
#